data_AF-A0A0G1FQN6-F1
#
_entry.id   AF-A0A0G1FQN6-F1
#
_cell.length_a   1.000
_cell.length_b   1.000
_cell.length_c   1.000
_cell.angle_alpha   90.00
_cell.angle_beta   90.00
_cell.angle_gamma   90.00
#
_symmetry.space_group_name_H-M   'P 1'
#
loop_
_entity.id
_entity.type
_entity.pdbx_description
1 polymer ?
#
loop_
_entity_poly.entity_id
_entity_poly.type
_entity_poly.pdbx_seq_one_letter_code
_entity_poly.pdbx_strand_id
1 'polypeptide(L)'
;MGDGFSMIKNDILGKEYSLSIAYVPEKKSREINKKYRKIDKATNILSFALKKNKGEIVLCPAVIKREAKNFGKNFRQFLNLLVIHGMLHLKGLNHGKKMEKLEEKYLSRTKFLNK
;
A
#
# COMPACT_ATOMS: atom_id res chain seq x y z
N MET A 1 8.51 20.09 -10.54
CA MET A 1 7.28 19.67 -9.83
C MET A 1 7.51 18.25 -9.36
N GLY A 2 7.67 18.02 -8.05
CA GLY A 2 7.81 16.66 -7.52
C GLY A 2 6.55 15.86 -7.80
N ASP A 3 6.69 14.57 -8.10
CA ASP A 3 5.54 13.70 -8.24
C ASP A 3 4.73 13.68 -6.91
N GLY A 4 3.40 13.63 -7.02
CA GLY A 4 2.53 13.67 -5.83
C GLY A 4 2.76 12.46 -4.89
N PHE A 5 3.38 11.40 -5.42
CA PHE A 5 3.80 10.23 -4.67
C PHE A 5 4.92 10.57 -3.67
N SER A 6 5.99 11.23 -4.11
CA SER A 6 7.16 11.60 -3.31
C SER A 6 6.76 12.54 -2.17
N MET A 7 5.86 13.49 -2.42
CA MET A 7 5.35 14.37 -1.37
C MET A 7 4.68 13.59 -0.24
N ILE A 8 3.82 12.63 -0.59
CA ILE A 8 3.04 11.87 0.40
C ILE A 8 3.88 10.81 1.08
N LYS A 9 4.74 10.12 0.33
CA LYS A 9 5.75 9.23 0.89
C LYS A 9 6.62 9.98 1.91
N ASN A 10 7.05 11.21 1.59
CA ASN A 10 7.88 11.99 2.51
C ASN A 10 7.11 12.47 3.74
N ASP A 11 5.83 12.81 3.61
CA ASP A 11 4.97 13.20 4.76
C ASP A 11 4.67 12.02 5.69
N ILE A 12 4.46 10.82 5.12
CA ILE A 12 4.16 9.62 5.91
C ILE A 12 5.45 9.03 6.51
N LEU A 13 6.45 8.72 5.68
CA LEU A 13 7.62 7.93 6.04
C LEU A 13 8.89 8.76 6.28
N GLY A 14 8.94 10.00 5.82
CA GLY A 14 10.12 10.86 5.87
C GLY A 14 10.95 10.84 4.58
N LYS A 15 11.76 11.90 4.37
CA LYS A 15 12.59 12.07 3.17
C LYS A 15 13.64 10.96 3.01
N GLU A 16 14.30 10.60 4.09
CA GLU A 16 15.36 9.58 4.13
C GLU A 16 14.85 8.13 4.07
N TYR A 17 13.54 7.91 4.05
CA TYR A 17 12.99 6.56 4.01
C TYR A 17 13.11 5.97 2.60
N SER A 18 13.66 4.77 2.45
CA SER A 18 13.70 4.06 1.16
C SER A 18 12.49 3.13 1.03
N LEU A 19 11.59 3.43 0.09
CA LEU A 19 10.39 2.64 -0.17
C LEU A 19 10.48 1.97 -1.55
N SER A 20 10.32 0.64 -1.58
CA SER A 20 10.13 -0.15 -2.79
C SER A 20 8.65 -0.51 -2.95
N ILE A 21 8.14 -0.51 -4.19
CA ILE A 21 6.81 -1.05 -4.52
C ILE A 21 7.00 -2.09 -5.63
N ALA A 22 6.58 -3.33 -5.37
CA ALA A 22 6.67 -4.44 -6.30
C ALA A 22 5.27 -4.94 -6.67
N TYR A 23 5.04 -5.16 -7.97
CA TYR A 23 3.83 -5.80 -8.47
C TYR A 23 4.11 -7.28 -8.76
N VAL A 24 3.26 -8.16 -8.25
CA VAL A 24 3.46 -9.62 -8.37
C VAL A 24 2.19 -10.33 -8.84
N PRO A 25 2.31 -11.46 -9.56
CA PRO A 25 1.15 -12.28 -9.93
C PRO A 25 0.53 -12.98 -8.71
N GLU A 26 -0.70 -13.48 -8.85
CA GLU A 26 -1.45 -14.12 -7.75
C GLU A 26 -0.69 -15.30 -7.13
N LYS A 27 -0.03 -16.13 -7.96
CA LYS A 27 0.81 -17.24 -7.49
C LYS A 27 1.87 -16.76 -6.52
N LYS A 28 2.59 -15.69 -6.87
CA LYS A 28 3.65 -15.14 -6.03
C LYS A 28 3.10 -14.46 -4.77
N SER A 29 2.00 -13.73 -4.89
CA SER A 29 1.30 -13.14 -3.73
C SER A 29 0.90 -14.23 -2.72
N ARG A 30 0.32 -15.35 -3.20
CA ARG A 30 -0.05 -16.50 -2.37
C ARG A 30 1.17 -17.13 -1.68
N GLU A 31 2.26 -17.37 -2.41
CA GLU A 31 3.52 -17.91 -1.85
C GLU A 31 4.05 -17.02 -0.70
N ILE A 32 4.10 -15.71 -0.92
CA ILE A 32 4.59 -14.76 0.08
C ILE A 32 3.62 -14.72 1.28
N ASN A 33 2.31 -14.65 1.05
CA ASN A 33 1.31 -14.61 2.11
C ASN A 33 1.36 -15.89 2.98
N LYS A 34 1.52 -17.05 2.36
CA LYS A 34 1.71 -18.33 3.08
C LYS A 34 3.00 -18.32 3.90
N LYS A 35 4.10 -17.83 3.34
CA LYS A 35 5.40 -17.80 4.03
C LYS A 35 5.37 -16.92 5.28
N TYR A 36 4.86 -15.70 5.16
CA TYR A 36 4.97 -14.68 6.21
C TYR A 36 3.75 -14.57 7.13
N ARG A 37 2.54 -14.89 6.66
CA ARG A 37 1.29 -14.81 7.46
C ARG A 37 0.65 -16.17 7.71
N LYS A 38 1.21 -17.26 7.17
CA LYS A 38 0.62 -18.62 7.23
C LYS A 38 -0.77 -18.72 6.60
N ILE A 39 -1.09 -17.80 5.67
CA ILE A 39 -2.37 -17.77 4.96
C ILE A 39 -2.14 -18.23 3.51
N ASP A 40 -2.67 -19.39 3.15
CA ASP A 40 -2.49 -19.98 1.81
C ASP A 40 -3.47 -19.41 0.76
N LYS A 41 -3.48 -18.09 0.61
CA LYS A 41 -4.33 -17.35 -0.33
C LYS A 41 -3.61 -16.12 -0.86
N ALA A 42 -3.81 -15.76 -2.13
CA ALA A 42 -3.33 -14.49 -2.65
C ALA A 42 -4.02 -13.31 -1.93
N THR A 43 -3.28 -12.22 -1.72
CA THR A 43 -3.77 -10.99 -1.09
C THR A 43 -3.46 -9.77 -1.97
N ASN A 44 -4.21 -8.69 -1.74
CA ASN A 44 -4.07 -7.43 -2.46
C ASN A 44 -2.74 -6.70 -2.14
N ILE A 45 -2.35 -6.67 -0.86
CA ILE A 45 -1.14 -6.01 -0.36
C ILE A 45 -0.44 -6.85 0.72
N LEU A 46 0.89 -6.74 0.75
CA LEU A 46 1.75 -7.10 1.89
C LEU A 46 2.76 -5.97 2.10
N SER A 47 3.08 -5.65 3.36
CA SER A 47 4.02 -4.58 3.72
C SER A 47 5.12 -5.14 4.62
N PHE A 48 6.37 -4.90 4.24
CA PHE A 48 7.56 -5.42 4.91
C PHE A 48 8.43 -4.28 5.40
N ALA A 49 8.52 -4.11 6.73
CA ALA A 49 9.50 -3.23 7.35
C ALA A 49 10.86 -3.95 7.37
N LEU A 50 11.77 -3.58 6.45
CA LEU A 50 13.06 -4.25 6.29
C LEU A 50 14.12 -3.71 7.25
N LYS A 51 14.13 -2.37 7.45
CA LYS A 51 14.97 -1.64 8.42
C LYS A 51 14.19 -0.42 8.92
N LYS A 52 14.72 0.29 9.92
CA LYS A 52 14.14 1.53 10.48
C LYS A 52 13.67 2.53 9.41
N ASN A 53 14.48 2.73 8.36
CA ASN A 53 14.20 3.66 7.26
C ASN A 53 14.08 2.95 5.89
N LYS A 54 13.74 1.66 5.85
CA LYS A 54 13.60 0.91 4.59
C LYS A 54 12.43 -0.06 4.64
N GLY A 55 11.56 0.01 3.64
CA GLY A 55 10.39 -0.84 3.56
C GLY A 55 10.03 -1.22 2.13
N GLU A 56 9.22 -2.26 2.01
CA GLU A 56 8.73 -2.76 0.73
C GLU A 56 7.22 -3.02 0.80
N ILE A 57 6.50 -2.61 -0.24
CA ILE A 57 5.10 -2.91 -0.44
C ILE A 57 4.98 -3.84 -1.65
N VAL A 58 4.37 -5.00 -1.44
CA VAL A 58 4.08 -5.96 -2.51
C VAL A 58 2.60 -5.91 -2.82
N LEU A 59 2.25 -5.68 -4.08
CA LEU A 59 0.88 -5.51 -4.56
C LEU A 59 0.55 -6.59 -5.61
N CYS A 60 -0.69 -7.08 -5.58
CA CYS A 60 -1.18 -8.02 -6.58
C CYS A 60 -2.29 -7.39 -7.43
N PRO A 61 -2.00 -6.88 -8.65
CA PRO A 61 -2.97 -6.17 -9.48
C PRO A 61 -4.27 -6.94 -9.75
N ALA A 62 -4.18 -8.27 -9.93
CA ALA A 62 -5.34 -9.11 -10.18
C ALA A 62 -6.30 -9.15 -8.97
N VAL A 63 -5.76 -9.32 -7.75
CA VAL A 63 -6.55 -9.31 -6.51
C VAL A 63 -7.12 -7.91 -6.26
N ILE A 64 -6.30 -6.86 -6.45
CA ILE A 64 -6.73 -5.46 -6.30
C ILE A 64 -7.91 -5.16 -7.24
N LYS A 65 -7.81 -5.55 -8.52
CA LYS A 65 -8.88 -5.32 -9.51
C LYS A 65 -10.17 -6.06 -9.14
N ARG A 66 -10.06 -7.28 -8.61
CA ARG A 66 -11.20 -8.09 -8.16
C ARG A 66 -11.87 -7.49 -6.93
N GLU A 67 -11.10 -7.05 -5.95
CA GLU A 67 -11.62 -6.55 -4.67
C GLU A 67 -12.03 -5.08 -4.71
N ALA A 68 -11.51 -4.27 -5.63
CA ALA A 68 -11.84 -2.84 -5.71
C ALA A 68 -13.36 -2.58 -5.75
N LYS A 69 -14.11 -3.44 -6.45
CA LYS A 69 -15.58 -3.38 -6.55
C LYS A 69 -16.28 -3.55 -5.19
N ASN A 70 -15.73 -4.37 -4.30
CA ASN A 70 -16.29 -4.60 -2.96
C ASN A 70 -16.23 -3.35 -2.08
N PHE A 71 -15.33 -2.42 -2.41
CA PHE A 71 -15.17 -1.14 -1.72
C PHE A 71 -15.81 0.03 -2.49
N GLY A 72 -16.58 -0.23 -3.54
CA GLY A 72 -17.15 0.82 -4.40
C GLY A 72 -16.09 1.69 -5.09
N LYS A 73 -14.88 1.16 -5.32
CA LYS A 73 -13.74 1.87 -5.90
C LYS A 73 -13.36 1.27 -7.25
N ASN A 74 -12.82 2.11 -8.14
CA ASN A 74 -12.11 1.61 -9.31
C ASN A 74 -10.69 1.12 -8.92
N PHE A 75 -10.01 0.45 -9.86
CA PHE A 75 -8.67 -0.09 -9.63
C PHE A 75 -7.68 0.96 -9.10
N ARG A 76 -7.64 2.15 -9.72
CA ARG A 76 -6.69 3.23 -9.34
C ARG A 76 -7.00 3.80 -7.95
N GLN A 77 -8.28 4.00 -7.64
CA GLN A 77 -8.73 4.47 -6.33
C GLN A 77 -8.36 3.49 -5.22
N PHE A 78 -8.58 2.19 -5.46
CA PHE A 78 -8.25 1.17 -4.47
C PHE A 78 -6.73 0.98 -4.35
N LEU A 79 -6.00 1.05 -5.45
CA LEU A 79 -4.54 1.03 -5.47
C LEU A 79 -3.93 2.19 -4.66
N ASN A 80 -4.44 3.42 -4.84
CA ASN A 80 -4.02 4.58 -4.05
C ASN A 80 -4.22 4.36 -2.55
N LEU A 81 -5.40 3.87 -2.16
CA LEU A 81 -5.70 3.53 -0.76
C LEU A 81 -4.70 2.51 -0.23
N LEU A 82 -4.46 1.42 -0.96
CA LEU A 82 -3.54 0.36 -0.53
C LEU A 82 -2.10 0.86 -0.38
N VAL A 83 -1.62 1.72 -1.27
CA VAL A 83 -0.27 2.30 -1.16
C VAL A 83 -0.15 3.18 0.08
N ILE A 84 -1.13 4.05 0.36
CA ILE A 84 -1.18 4.85 1.59
C ILE A 84 -1.25 3.95 2.82
N HIS A 85 -2.14 2.96 2.79
CA HIS A 85 -2.35 1.98 3.85
C HIS A 85 -1.04 1.26 4.21
N GLY A 86 -0.32 0.76 3.19
CA GLY A 86 0.97 0.11 3.37
C GLY A 86 2.03 1.04 3.96
N MET A 87 2.10 2.30 3.52
CA MET A 87 3.02 3.29 4.11
C MET A 87 2.68 3.61 5.57
N LEU A 88 1.40 3.70 5.93
CA LEU A 88 0.99 3.94 7.31
C LEU A 88 1.38 2.75 8.21
N HIS A 89 1.24 1.52 7.73
CA HIS A 89 1.74 0.34 8.43
C HIS A 89 3.27 0.35 8.58
N LEU A 90 4.01 0.71 7.53
CA LEU A 90 5.46 0.84 7.59
C LEU A 90 5.94 1.94 8.57
N LYS A 91 5.10 2.95 8.84
CA LYS A 91 5.32 3.96 9.90
C LYS A 91 5.12 3.40 11.32
N GLY A 92 4.60 2.17 11.45
CA GLY A 92 4.28 1.54 12.73
C GLY A 92 2.86 1.86 13.23
N LEU A 93 1.96 2.36 12.38
CA LEU A 93 0.55 2.50 12.75
C LEU A 93 -0.17 1.17 12.59
N ASN A 94 -0.95 0.80 13.62
CA ASN A 94 -1.85 -0.34 13.55
C ASN A 94 -3.16 0.05 12.86
N HIS A 95 -3.79 -0.94 12.23
CA HIS A 95 -5.09 -0.77 11.58
C HIS A 95 -6.15 -0.35 12.61
N GLY A 96 -6.97 0.65 12.26
CA GLY A 96 -8.11 1.11 13.05
C GLY A 96 -8.44 2.58 12.77
N LYS A 97 -9.39 3.14 13.53
CA LYS A 97 -9.98 4.48 13.31
C LYS A 97 -8.96 5.61 13.10
N LYS A 98 -7.81 5.57 13.78
CA LYS A 98 -6.76 6.58 13.62
C LYS A 98 -6.09 6.48 12.25
N MET A 99 -5.81 5.26 11.79
CA MET A 99 -5.24 5.00 10.48
C MET A 99 -6.24 5.37 9.39
N GLU A 100 -7.51 4.96 9.51
CA GLU A 100 -8.58 5.29 8.57
C GLU A 100 -8.72 6.80 8.33
N LYS A 101 -8.70 7.62 9.39
CA LYS A 101 -8.71 9.10 9.27
C LYS A 101 -7.50 9.64 8.51
N LEU A 102 -6.32 9.04 8.70
CA LEU A 102 -5.13 9.43 7.97
C LEU A 102 -5.22 9.00 6.50
N GLU A 103 -5.78 7.84 6.21
CA GLU A 103 -6.04 7.39 4.84
C GLU A 103 -6.92 8.39 4.09
N GLU A 104 -8.03 8.82 4.68
CA GLU A 104 -8.92 9.86 4.11
C GLU A 104 -8.18 11.19 3.88
N LYS A 105 -7.40 11.63 4.88
CA LYS A 105 -6.60 12.85 4.79
C LYS A 105 -5.58 12.78 3.65
N TYR A 106 -4.89 11.65 3.48
CA TYR A 106 -3.90 11.50 2.42
C TYR A 106 -4.56 11.30 1.05
N LEU A 107 -5.67 10.57 0.98
CA LEU A 107 -6.43 10.37 -0.25
C LEU A 107 -6.97 11.67 -0.85
N SER A 108 -7.43 12.61 -0.01
CA SER A 108 -7.88 13.93 -0.50
C SER A 108 -6.72 14.79 -1.07
N ARG A 109 -5.48 14.49 -0.67
CA ARG A 109 -4.26 15.17 -1.14
C ARG A 109 -3.59 14.47 -2.33
N THR A 110 -3.95 13.23 -2.62
CA THR A 110 -3.39 12.45 -3.75
C THR A 110 -4.06 12.76 -5.08
N LYS A 111 -3.27 13.14 -6.09
CA LYS A 111 -3.64 13.08 -7.54
C LYS A 111 -2.70 12.18 -8.37
N PHE A 112 -1.80 11.42 -7.74
CA PHE A 112 -0.60 10.89 -8.41
C PHE A 112 -0.80 9.70 -9.37
N LEU A 113 -1.88 8.91 -9.24
CA LEU A 113 -2.21 7.83 -10.19
C LEU A 113 -3.32 8.21 -11.19
N ASN A 114 -3.60 9.50 -11.40
CA ASN A 114 -4.65 9.96 -12.33
C ASN A 114 -4.14 10.32 -13.74
N LYS A 115 -2.85 10.14 -14.04
CA LYS A 115 -2.31 10.22 -15.41
C LYS A 115 -2.26 8.84 -16.07
#